data_AF-Q28VH2-F1
#
_entry.id   AF-Q28VH2-F1
#
_cell.length_a   1.000
_cell.length_b   1.000
_cell.length_c   1.000
_cell.angle_alpha   90.00
_cell.angle_beta   90.00
_cell.angle_gamma   90.00
#
_symmetry.space_group_name_H-M   'P 1'
#
loop_
_entity.id
_entity.type
_entity.pdbx_description
1 polymer ?
#
loop_
_entity_poly.entity_id
_entity_poly.type
_entity_poly.pdbx_seq_one_letter_code
_entity_poly.pdbx_strand_id
1 'polypeptide(L)'
;MAKTRSYSLYLVKSDVEDFEDIFSENARDKIKAGDASLSESSELGDQAVVYIFPGPPKPPSWLSEVTTVFQGIPALTNRSSCAVVVFKYASRIFVTAFAHGWQYLDDSKIESDFGLMVAINSLDDAKVKRIDSSHLGEAMKGVSQSAFQRDLQAFGVDEALDLVRRISGRVEDDDFASSISGATGLKITREMNLFDLPQIAEEALSRSKSKDYRNTGFYIIDKVRPILDRVVLATLDQKAVDVIKTGDDNFELSMPGWSDDDVVYYGLYGPRLRGRFPDLLMSNYRAALGSTELAKLDVNKIQKHGVLAEFNNDGGAKKRWSLKKALVGSIVDSGGLYAISEGEWYRLDEQFKADVDAGFATLKEGWSNPPEVIKKMVSDDGKKTGFESEFSYNERCANKYGQVLLDQRILTVPAIPYGKFEAADLLDIEGKRLIHVKKSSRQSSVLSHFFKQGSNSARILKTIPEAREALVSKVRDLTDDVTADSLQTAMGEAMSGWKIEFHIVDAPRKDGTFMIPFFSRITLRDESRTLKGMTYGVSLRFIPMPST
;
A
#
# COMPACT_ATOMS: atom_id res chain seq x y z
N MET A 1 -7.68 8.64 -45.55
CA MET A 1 -6.56 8.89 -44.61
C MET A 1 -6.97 8.40 -43.25
N ALA A 2 -6.13 7.60 -42.59
CA ALA A 2 -6.34 7.24 -41.20
C ALA A 2 -6.29 8.51 -40.33
N LYS A 3 -7.10 8.55 -39.27
CA LYS A 3 -7.06 9.65 -38.29
C LYS A 3 -6.35 9.15 -37.05
N THR A 4 -5.72 10.05 -36.30
CA THR A 4 -5.27 9.71 -34.96
C THR A 4 -6.49 9.32 -34.11
N ARG A 5 -6.48 8.10 -33.58
CA ARG A 5 -7.53 7.56 -32.71
C ARG A 5 -6.91 6.93 -31.47
N SER A 6 -7.72 6.79 -30.43
CA SER A 6 -7.35 6.01 -29.25
C SER A 6 -8.34 4.86 -29.04
N TYR A 7 -7.81 3.65 -28.85
CA TYR A 7 -8.59 2.48 -28.46
C TYR A 7 -8.05 1.90 -27.16
N SER A 8 -8.94 1.30 -26.37
CA SER A 8 -8.57 0.51 -25.20
C SER A 8 -8.71 -0.96 -25.56
N LEU A 9 -7.63 -1.72 -25.44
CA LEU A 9 -7.57 -3.15 -25.72
C LEU A 9 -7.41 -3.92 -24.42
N TYR A 10 -8.26 -4.91 -24.21
CA TYR A 10 -8.17 -5.86 -23.11
C TYR A 10 -7.91 -7.25 -23.68
N LEU A 11 -7.15 -8.05 -22.96
CA LEU A 11 -6.91 -9.45 -23.27
C LEU A 11 -7.77 -10.31 -22.34
N VAL A 12 -8.53 -11.23 -22.92
CA VAL A 12 -9.33 -12.20 -22.16
C VAL A 12 -8.44 -13.37 -21.76
N LYS A 13 -8.68 -13.93 -20.56
CA LYS A 13 -7.98 -15.12 -20.08
C LYS A 13 -8.17 -16.31 -21.03
N SER A 14 -7.16 -17.16 -21.09
CA SER A 14 -7.12 -18.28 -22.04
C SER A 14 -8.14 -19.39 -21.79
N ASP A 15 -8.73 -19.45 -20.60
CA ASP A 15 -9.76 -20.42 -20.20
C ASP A 15 -11.18 -20.00 -20.61
N VAL A 16 -11.34 -18.83 -21.24
CA VAL A 16 -12.62 -18.33 -21.74
C VAL A 16 -12.69 -18.55 -23.25
N GLU A 17 -13.71 -19.28 -23.68
CA GLU A 17 -13.96 -19.57 -25.11
C GLU A 17 -15.15 -18.78 -25.65
N ASP A 18 -16.24 -18.70 -24.88
CA ASP A 18 -17.49 -18.03 -25.28
C ASP A 18 -17.46 -16.52 -25.04
N PHE A 19 -17.88 -15.75 -26.05
CA PHE A 19 -17.86 -14.28 -25.97
C PHE A 19 -18.81 -13.72 -24.91
N GLU A 20 -19.94 -14.38 -24.66
CA GLU A 20 -20.90 -13.92 -23.65
C GLU A 20 -20.35 -14.05 -22.22
N ASP A 21 -19.47 -15.01 -21.96
CA ASP A 21 -18.90 -15.23 -20.63
C ASP A 21 -17.95 -14.13 -20.16
N ILE A 22 -17.51 -13.28 -21.09
CA ILE A 22 -16.68 -12.10 -20.81
C ILE A 22 -17.48 -11.01 -20.08
N PHE A 23 -18.81 -11.04 -20.18
CA PHE A 23 -19.67 -10.02 -19.62
C PHE A 23 -20.09 -10.33 -18.18
N SER A 24 -20.18 -9.27 -17.37
CA SER A 24 -20.79 -9.32 -16.03
C SER A 24 -22.21 -9.88 -16.07
N GLU A 25 -22.68 -10.44 -14.96
CA GLU A 25 -24.03 -11.02 -14.84
C GLU A 25 -25.13 -10.06 -15.33
N ASN A 26 -25.11 -8.80 -14.88
CA ASN A 26 -26.03 -7.75 -15.32
C ASN A 26 -25.98 -7.52 -16.84
N ALA A 27 -24.79 -7.51 -17.43
CA ALA A 27 -24.65 -7.33 -18.88
C ALA A 27 -25.17 -8.55 -19.66
N ARG A 28 -24.93 -9.77 -19.17
CA ARG A 28 -25.48 -11.00 -19.76
C ARG A 28 -27.01 -11.03 -19.68
N ASP A 29 -27.59 -10.58 -18.57
CA ASP A 29 -29.05 -10.48 -18.43
C ASP A 29 -29.64 -9.52 -19.47
N LYS A 30 -28.99 -8.37 -19.71
CA LYS A 30 -29.40 -7.43 -20.76
C LYS A 30 -29.28 -8.02 -22.16
N ILE A 31 -28.21 -8.75 -22.45
CA ILE A 31 -28.04 -9.44 -23.74
C ILE A 31 -29.18 -10.45 -23.93
N LYS A 32 -29.45 -11.29 -22.93
CA LYS A 32 -30.53 -12.29 -22.97
C LYS A 32 -31.93 -11.67 -23.05
N ALA A 33 -32.14 -10.51 -22.43
CA ALA A 33 -33.39 -9.77 -22.49
C ALA A 33 -33.62 -9.05 -23.83
N GLY A 34 -32.62 -9.01 -24.72
CA GLY A 34 -32.70 -8.27 -25.99
C GLY A 34 -32.50 -6.77 -25.84
N ASP A 35 -31.98 -6.30 -24.69
CA ASP A 35 -31.66 -4.90 -24.44
C ASP A 35 -30.35 -4.46 -25.10
N ALA A 36 -29.60 -5.41 -25.67
CA ALA A 36 -28.39 -5.18 -26.46
C ALA A 36 -28.62 -5.59 -27.92
N SER A 37 -28.16 -4.75 -28.85
CA SER A 37 -28.11 -5.10 -30.27
C SER A 37 -26.76 -5.72 -30.60
N LEU A 38 -26.79 -6.87 -31.26
CA LEU A 38 -25.59 -7.62 -31.65
C LEU A 38 -25.39 -7.54 -33.17
N SER A 39 -24.15 -7.41 -33.61
CA SER A 39 -23.79 -7.51 -35.02
C SER A 39 -22.42 -8.15 -35.17
N GLU A 40 -22.30 -9.08 -36.11
CA GLU A 40 -21.06 -9.81 -36.39
C GLU A 40 -20.24 -9.16 -37.50
N SER A 41 -18.94 -9.44 -37.53
CA SER A 41 -18.03 -9.03 -38.59
C SER A 41 -16.93 -10.06 -38.80
N SER A 42 -16.49 -10.23 -40.05
CA SER A 42 -15.32 -11.04 -40.43
C SER A 42 -14.04 -10.20 -40.59
N GLU A 43 -14.10 -8.89 -40.33
CA GLU A 43 -13.00 -7.96 -40.61
C GLU A 43 -12.01 -7.81 -39.44
N LEU A 44 -12.31 -8.37 -38.25
CA LEU A 44 -11.50 -8.22 -37.04
C LEU A 44 -10.87 -9.52 -36.54
N GLY A 45 -10.77 -10.54 -37.40
CA GLY A 45 -10.16 -11.83 -37.09
C GLY A 45 -11.08 -13.00 -37.38
N ASP A 46 -10.87 -14.11 -36.67
CA ASP A 46 -11.58 -15.37 -36.88
C ASP A 46 -13.08 -15.24 -36.55
N GLN A 47 -13.38 -14.41 -35.55
CA GLN A 47 -14.73 -14.13 -35.07
C GLN A 47 -14.75 -12.73 -34.47
N ALA A 48 -15.76 -11.92 -34.79
CA ALA A 48 -15.96 -10.63 -34.12
C ALA A 48 -17.44 -10.29 -33.95
N VAL A 49 -17.79 -9.78 -32.77
CA VAL A 49 -19.15 -9.37 -32.42
C VAL A 49 -19.09 -8.02 -31.72
N VAL A 50 -19.94 -7.08 -32.15
CA VAL A 50 -20.21 -5.86 -31.40
C VAL A 50 -21.51 -6.01 -30.61
N TYR A 51 -21.45 -5.69 -29.33
CA TYR A 51 -22.57 -5.62 -28.40
C TYR A 51 -22.87 -4.14 -28.13
N ILE A 52 -24.02 -3.65 -28.59
CA ILE A 52 -24.42 -2.24 -28.47
C ILE A 52 -25.52 -2.13 -27.42
N PHE A 53 -25.27 -1.35 -26.37
CA PHE A 53 -26.23 -1.10 -25.30
C PHE A 53 -26.73 0.34 -25.41
N PRO A 54 -27.92 0.58 -25.99
CA PRO A 54 -28.44 1.94 -26.21
C PRO A 54 -28.82 2.66 -24.91
N GLY A 55 -29.14 1.91 -23.85
CA GLY A 55 -29.59 2.47 -22.57
C GLY A 55 -30.98 3.14 -22.64
N PRO A 56 -31.72 3.20 -21.53
CA PRO A 56 -32.99 3.89 -21.50
C PRO A 56 -32.78 5.42 -21.57
N PRO A 57 -33.68 6.16 -22.23
CA PRO A 57 -33.67 7.62 -22.20
C PRO A 57 -33.92 8.11 -20.77
N LYS A 58 -33.05 8.98 -20.25
CA LYS A 58 -33.18 9.61 -18.93
C LYS A 58 -33.08 11.12 -19.06
N PRO A 59 -33.92 11.90 -18.33
CA PRO A 59 -33.75 13.35 -18.30
C PRO A 59 -32.38 13.70 -17.68
N PRO A 60 -31.67 14.73 -18.18
CA PRO A 60 -30.45 15.22 -17.55
C PRO A 60 -30.73 15.68 -16.11
N SER A 61 -29.80 15.42 -15.18
CA SER A 61 -29.99 15.77 -13.77
C SER A 61 -30.19 17.27 -13.52
N TRP A 62 -29.57 18.12 -14.33
CA TRP A 62 -29.73 19.58 -14.24
C TRP A 62 -31.11 20.07 -14.72
N LEU A 63 -31.86 19.26 -15.48
CA LEU A 63 -33.14 19.68 -16.06
C LEU A 63 -34.16 20.03 -14.98
N SER A 64 -34.17 19.28 -13.87
CA SER A 64 -35.04 19.57 -12.73
C SER A 64 -34.70 20.90 -12.07
N GLU A 65 -33.42 21.24 -11.93
CA GLU A 65 -32.97 22.51 -11.35
C GLU A 65 -33.38 23.70 -12.23
N VAL A 66 -33.14 23.61 -13.54
CA VAL A 66 -33.50 24.68 -14.50
C VAL A 66 -35.01 24.90 -14.54
N THR A 67 -35.79 23.83 -14.51
CA THR A 67 -37.27 23.89 -14.54
C THR A 67 -37.85 24.52 -13.26
N THR A 68 -37.09 24.62 -12.16
CA THR A 68 -37.56 25.36 -10.98
C THR A 68 -37.59 26.88 -11.18
N VAL A 69 -36.77 27.41 -12.09
CA VAL A 69 -36.61 28.85 -12.31
C VAL A 69 -37.24 29.31 -13.62
N PHE A 70 -37.15 28.48 -14.67
CA PHE A 70 -37.57 28.84 -16.03
C PHE A 70 -38.74 27.97 -16.50
N GLN A 71 -39.73 28.59 -17.13
CA GLN A 71 -40.87 27.90 -17.75
C GLN A 71 -40.64 27.69 -19.25
N GLY A 72 -41.37 26.75 -19.85
CA GLY A 72 -41.30 26.47 -21.30
C GLY A 72 -40.06 25.67 -21.74
N ILE A 73 -39.34 25.04 -20.80
CA ILE A 73 -38.18 24.20 -21.12
C ILE A 73 -38.66 22.91 -21.81
N PRO A 74 -38.08 22.53 -22.97
CA PRO A 74 -38.47 21.30 -23.67
C PRO A 74 -38.12 20.05 -22.86
N ALA A 75 -38.88 18.97 -23.05
CA ALA A 75 -38.60 17.67 -22.45
C ALA A 75 -37.34 17.06 -23.10
N LEU A 76 -36.19 17.24 -22.44
CA LEU A 76 -34.92 16.69 -22.89
C LEU A 76 -34.66 15.32 -22.25
N THR A 77 -34.19 14.38 -23.05
CA THR A 77 -33.69 13.09 -22.56
C THR A 77 -32.34 12.78 -23.21
N ASN A 78 -31.45 12.19 -22.43
CA ASN A 78 -30.17 11.68 -22.88
C ASN A 78 -30.19 10.15 -22.81
N ARG A 79 -29.45 9.51 -23.72
CA ARG A 79 -29.16 8.08 -23.65
C ARG A 79 -27.68 7.89 -23.35
N SER A 80 -27.39 7.13 -22.32
CA SER A 80 -26.02 6.72 -22.00
C SER A 80 -25.73 5.43 -22.76
N SER A 81 -25.48 5.54 -24.07
CA SER A 81 -25.16 4.39 -24.91
C SER A 81 -23.70 3.97 -24.77
N CYS A 82 -23.43 2.69 -24.87
CA CYS A 82 -22.06 2.16 -25.00
C CYS A 82 -22.01 0.96 -25.94
N ALA A 83 -20.80 0.56 -26.32
CA ALA A 83 -20.58 -0.63 -27.12
C ALA A 83 -19.35 -1.39 -26.63
N VAL A 84 -19.34 -2.69 -26.82
CA VAL A 84 -18.22 -3.59 -26.56
C VAL A 84 -18.00 -4.42 -27.81
N VAL A 85 -16.81 -4.34 -28.41
CA VAL A 85 -16.42 -5.21 -29.51
C VAL A 85 -15.55 -6.30 -28.93
N VAL A 86 -15.96 -7.54 -29.14
CA VAL A 86 -15.20 -8.74 -28.78
C VAL A 86 -14.74 -9.39 -30.08
N PHE A 87 -13.46 -9.73 -30.18
CA PHE A 87 -12.93 -10.38 -31.36
C PHE A 87 -11.86 -11.42 -31.01
N LYS A 88 -11.81 -12.49 -31.81
CA LYS A 88 -10.83 -13.56 -31.69
C LYS A 88 -9.81 -13.43 -32.80
N TYR A 89 -8.53 -13.35 -32.42
CA TYR A 89 -7.41 -13.25 -33.33
C TYR A 89 -6.17 -13.88 -32.71
N ALA A 90 -5.31 -14.52 -33.51
CA ALA A 90 -4.13 -15.25 -33.02
C ALA A 90 -4.46 -16.22 -31.85
N SER A 91 -5.58 -16.93 -31.97
CA SER A 91 -6.12 -17.86 -30.95
C SER A 91 -6.36 -17.25 -29.57
N ARG A 92 -6.48 -15.91 -29.47
CA ARG A 92 -6.82 -15.18 -28.25
C ARG A 92 -8.03 -14.31 -28.47
N ILE A 93 -8.77 -14.05 -27.40
CA ILE A 93 -9.93 -13.16 -27.42
C ILE A 93 -9.51 -11.80 -26.86
N PHE A 94 -9.87 -10.77 -27.57
CA PHE A 94 -9.62 -9.38 -27.23
C PHE A 94 -10.92 -8.60 -27.17
N VAL A 95 -10.89 -7.54 -26.37
CA VAL A 95 -12.03 -6.64 -26.19
C VAL A 95 -11.60 -5.20 -26.40
N THR A 96 -12.39 -4.44 -27.16
CA THR A 96 -12.34 -2.97 -27.12
C THR A 96 -13.68 -2.41 -26.69
N ALA A 97 -13.65 -1.54 -25.69
CA ALA A 97 -14.84 -0.93 -25.11
C ALA A 97 -14.97 0.53 -25.52
N PHE A 98 -16.19 0.95 -25.82
CA PHE A 98 -16.55 2.32 -26.17
C PHE A 98 -17.36 2.96 -25.05
N ALA A 99 -17.09 4.25 -24.77
CA ALA A 99 -17.67 4.99 -23.66
C ALA A 99 -17.50 4.23 -22.32
N HIS A 100 -18.59 3.91 -21.64
CA HIS A 100 -18.60 3.19 -20.36
C HIS A 100 -18.80 1.67 -20.53
N GLY A 101 -18.67 1.11 -21.74
CA GLY A 101 -18.87 -0.32 -22.01
C GLY A 101 -17.91 -1.23 -21.23
N TRP A 102 -16.75 -0.70 -20.81
CA TRP A 102 -15.80 -1.43 -19.96
C TRP A 102 -16.41 -1.84 -18.61
N GLN A 103 -17.46 -1.15 -18.13
CA GLN A 103 -18.17 -1.48 -16.90
C GLN A 103 -19.01 -2.77 -17.03
N TYR A 104 -19.25 -3.24 -18.25
CA TYR A 104 -20.00 -4.48 -18.50
C TYR A 104 -19.11 -5.72 -18.58
N LEU A 105 -17.80 -5.57 -18.58
CA LEU A 105 -16.86 -6.69 -18.56
C LEU A 105 -16.82 -7.31 -17.15
N ASP A 106 -16.70 -8.63 -17.10
CA ASP A 106 -16.34 -9.34 -15.87
C ASP A 106 -14.81 -9.33 -15.74
N ASP A 107 -14.29 -8.49 -14.84
CA ASP A 107 -12.86 -8.39 -14.55
C ASP A 107 -12.21 -9.75 -14.23
N SER A 108 -12.98 -10.74 -13.72
CA SER A 108 -12.43 -12.07 -13.42
C SER A 108 -12.02 -12.87 -14.68
N LYS A 109 -12.51 -12.44 -15.85
CA LYS A 109 -12.26 -13.03 -17.17
C LYS A 109 -11.20 -12.28 -17.98
N ILE A 110 -10.73 -11.13 -17.47
CA ILE A 110 -9.73 -10.28 -18.12
C ILE A 110 -8.35 -10.53 -17.51
N GLU A 111 -7.33 -10.54 -18.36
CA GLU A 111 -5.92 -10.56 -17.95
C GLU A 111 -5.57 -9.23 -17.29
N SER A 112 -5.40 -9.24 -15.97
CA SER A 112 -5.35 -8.01 -15.16
C SER A 112 -4.11 -7.13 -15.38
N ASP A 113 -3.11 -7.69 -16.04
CA ASP A 113 -1.76 -7.16 -16.18
C ASP A 113 -1.36 -6.85 -17.62
N PHE A 114 -2.22 -7.23 -18.58
CA PHE A 114 -1.91 -7.15 -20.00
C PHE A 114 -1.44 -5.76 -20.44
N GLY A 115 -2.23 -4.72 -20.14
CA GLY A 115 -1.89 -3.36 -20.55
C GLY A 115 -0.58 -2.84 -19.96
N LEU A 116 -0.33 -3.13 -18.69
CA LEU A 116 0.89 -2.73 -17.98
C LEU A 116 2.12 -3.41 -18.60
N MET A 117 2.04 -4.72 -18.86
CA MET A 117 3.12 -5.49 -19.48
C MET A 117 3.44 -5.00 -20.90
N VAL A 118 2.42 -4.62 -21.68
CA VAL A 118 2.66 -4.02 -22.99
C VAL A 118 3.33 -2.66 -22.84
N ALA A 119 2.84 -1.80 -21.95
CA ALA A 119 3.39 -0.46 -21.81
C ALA A 119 4.88 -0.46 -21.40
N ILE A 120 5.29 -1.29 -20.45
CA ILE A 120 6.68 -1.33 -19.98
C ILE A 120 7.65 -1.95 -21.00
N ASN A 121 7.14 -2.79 -21.90
CA ASN A 121 7.90 -3.36 -23.02
C ASN A 121 7.82 -2.50 -24.29
N SER A 122 7.06 -1.39 -24.27
CA SER A 122 6.95 -0.45 -25.40
C SER A 122 7.55 0.92 -25.09
N LEU A 123 7.76 1.26 -23.82
CA LEU A 123 8.24 2.57 -23.41
C LEU A 123 9.73 2.51 -23.06
N ASP A 124 10.40 3.63 -23.30
CA ASP A 124 11.73 3.93 -22.78
C ASP A 124 11.59 4.45 -21.34
N ASP A 125 12.26 3.80 -20.39
CA ASP A 125 12.26 4.17 -18.97
C ASP A 125 12.94 5.51 -18.71
N ALA A 126 13.79 6.00 -19.62
CA ALA A 126 14.32 7.36 -19.60
C ALA A 126 13.30 8.43 -20.06
N LYS A 127 12.15 8.01 -20.62
CA LYS A 127 11.18 8.91 -21.28
C LYS A 127 9.72 8.64 -20.86
N VAL A 128 9.47 8.44 -19.58
CA VAL A 128 8.13 8.31 -19.01
C VAL A 128 7.44 9.67 -18.89
N LYS A 129 6.12 9.73 -19.12
CA LYS A 129 5.33 10.97 -19.03
C LYS A 129 4.46 11.05 -17.78
N ARG A 130 3.87 9.92 -17.40
CA ARG A 130 2.97 9.82 -16.26
C ARG A 130 3.04 8.45 -15.62
N ILE A 131 3.05 8.45 -14.29
CA ILE A 131 2.95 7.25 -13.46
C ILE A 131 1.84 7.47 -12.45
N ASP A 132 0.98 6.47 -12.32
CA ASP A 132 0.10 6.37 -11.17
C ASP A 132 0.65 5.28 -10.25
N SER A 133 0.96 5.66 -9.01
CA SER A 133 1.49 4.79 -7.98
C SER A 133 0.56 4.72 -6.77
N SER A 134 0.71 3.68 -5.97
CA SER A 134 0.19 3.65 -4.60
C SER A 134 1.33 3.32 -3.65
N HIS A 135 1.53 4.16 -2.64
CA HIS A 135 2.56 3.96 -1.63
C HIS A 135 2.07 2.94 -0.61
N LEU A 136 2.84 1.88 -0.40
CA LEU A 136 2.57 0.89 0.64
C LEU A 136 2.85 1.47 2.03
N GLY A 137 1.86 1.44 2.92
CA GLY A 137 1.95 2.00 4.27
C GLY A 137 1.39 3.41 4.40
N GLU A 138 1.04 4.06 3.29
CA GLU A 138 0.29 5.32 3.30
C GLU A 138 -1.04 5.10 2.59
N ALA A 139 -2.15 5.62 3.12
CA ALA A 139 -3.44 5.58 2.44
C ALA A 139 -3.49 6.58 1.26
N MET A 140 -2.36 6.75 0.55
CA MET A 140 -2.14 7.76 -0.47
C MET A 140 -1.92 7.10 -1.83
N LYS A 141 -2.72 7.55 -2.80
CA LYS A 141 -2.51 7.26 -4.22
C LYS A 141 -1.80 8.46 -4.83
N GLY A 142 -0.66 8.21 -5.45
CA GLY A 142 0.14 9.21 -6.14
C GLY A 142 -0.21 9.24 -7.63
N VAL A 143 -0.30 10.44 -8.19
CA VAL A 143 -0.22 10.63 -9.63
C VAL A 143 0.89 11.63 -9.86
N SER A 144 1.96 11.17 -10.50
CA SER A 144 3.08 12.01 -10.88
C SER A 144 3.05 12.19 -12.40
N GLN A 145 2.94 13.43 -12.83
CA GLN A 145 2.86 13.79 -14.24
C GLN A 145 3.86 14.91 -14.54
N SER A 146 4.65 14.73 -15.59
CA SER A 146 5.56 15.77 -16.08
C SER A 146 5.00 16.43 -17.35
N ALA A 147 5.33 17.72 -17.52
CA ALA A 147 5.05 18.46 -18.75
C ALA A 147 5.79 17.86 -19.97
N PHE A 148 6.99 17.33 -19.73
CA PHE A 148 7.85 16.67 -20.71
C PHE A 148 8.12 15.22 -20.32
N GLN A 149 8.66 14.39 -21.21
CA GLN A 149 9.15 13.06 -20.83
C GLN A 149 10.34 13.18 -19.88
N ARG A 150 10.39 12.30 -18.89
CA ARG A 150 11.43 12.22 -17.86
C ARG A 150 11.79 10.77 -17.60
N ASP A 151 12.99 10.57 -17.08
CA ASP A 151 13.45 9.28 -16.57
C ASP A 151 12.58 8.82 -15.38
N LEU A 152 12.39 7.51 -15.25
CA LEU A 152 11.55 6.86 -14.23
C LEU A 152 11.95 7.28 -12.81
N GLN A 153 13.24 7.43 -12.53
CA GLN A 153 13.78 7.79 -11.23
C GLN A 153 13.41 9.24 -10.86
N ALA A 154 13.19 10.11 -11.85
CA ALA A 154 12.69 11.46 -11.61
C ALA A 154 11.26 11.50 -11.04
N PHE A 155 10.51 10.38 -11.12
CA PHE A 155 9.19 10.24 -10.51
C PHE A 155 9.23 9.69 -9.07
N GLY A 156 10.41 9.37 -8.52
CA GLY A 156 10.56 8.89 -7.15
C GLY A 156 10.26 7.39 -6.95
N VAL A 157 10.13 6.61 -8.03
CA VAL A 157 9.71 5.19 -8.01
C VAL A 157 10.83 4.23 -7.52
N ASP A 158 11.93 4.76 -6.97
CA ASP A 158 13.05 3.94 -6.45
C ASP A 158 12.78 3.38 -5.04
N GLU A 159 11.72 3.84 -4.38
CA GLU A 159 11.27 3.30 -3.09
C GLU A 159 10.55 1.98 -3.33
N ALA A 160 10.96 0.90 -2.65
CA ALA A 160 10.40 -0.41 -2.90
C ALA A 160 8.93 -0.59 -2.40
N LEU A 161 8.29 0.51 -2.02
CA LEU A 161 6.90 0.66 -1.61
C LEU A 161 6.02 1.29 -2.69
N ASP A 162 6.61 1.79 -3.78
CA ASP A 162 5.88 2.45 -4.86
C ASP A 162 5.33 1.44 -5.85
N LEU A 163 4.04 1.13 -5.69
CA LEU A 163 3.35 0.20 -6.57
C LEU A 163 2.87 0.92 -7.81
N VAL A 164 3.57 0.70 -8.91
CA VAL A 164 3.15 1.16 -10.22
C VAL A 164 1.84 0.47 -10.63
N ARG A 165 0.75 1.24 -10.75
CA ARG A 165 -0.55 0.73 -11.22
C ARG A 165 -0.83 1.08 -12.68
N ARG A 166 -0.26 2.20 -13.15
CA ARG A 166 -0.40 2.63 -14.53
C ARG A 166 0.83 3.40 -14.97
N ILE A 167 1.31 3.10 -16.18
CA ILE A 167 2.37 3.87 -16.85
C ILE A 167 1.82 4.43 -18.15
N SER A 168 2.13 5.68 -18.44
CA SER A 168 1.83 6.30 -19.73
C SER A 168 3.01 7.07 -20.29
N GLY A 169 3.19 6.99 -21.61
CA GLY A 169 4.27 7.66 -22.32
C GLY A 169 3.96 7.85 -23.80
N ARG A 170 4.85 8.56 -24.49
CA ARG A 170 4.93 8.52 -25.94
C ARG A 170 5.94 7.47 -26.33
N VAL A 171 5.65 6.78 -27.42
CA VAL A 171 6.59 5.88 -28.06
C VAL A 171 7.22 6.69 -29.20
N GLU A 172 8.54 6.72 -29.24
CA GLU A 172 9.33 7.36 -30.29
C GLU A 172 9.99 6.26 -31.12
N ASP A 173 10.18 6.50 -32.42
CA ASP A 173 10.89 5.61 -33.34
C ASP A 173 10.31 4.18 -33.44
N ASP A 174 9.02 4.01 -33.16
CA ASP A 174 8.31 2.74 -33.26
C ASP A 174 6.86 2.98 -33.72
N ASP A 175 6.50 2.33 -34.83
CA ASP A 175 5.19 2.48 -35.49
C ASP A 175 4.04 1.85 -34.69
N PHE A 176 4.32 1.15 -33.60
CA PHE A 176 3.31 0.52 -32.76
C PHE A 176 2.30 1.54 -32.23
N ALA A 177 2.76 2.71 -31.74
CA ALA A 177 1.91 3.74 -31.17
C ALA A 177 2.56 5.13 -31.21
N SER A 178 1.77 6.20 -31.21
CA SER A 178 2.25 7.54 -30.84
C SER A 178 2.16 7.81 -29.33
N SER A 179 1.25 7.13 -28.64
CA SER A 179 1.17 7.15 -27.18
C SER A 179 0.51 5.88 -26.62
N ILE A 180 1.03 5.43 -25.49
CA ILE A 180 0.55 4.26 -24.76
C ILE A 180 0.24 4.64 -23.31
N SER A 181 -0.82 4.03 -22.77
CA SER A 181 -1.12 4.00 -21.34
C SER A 181 -1.52 2.58 -20.97
N GLY A 182 -0.74 1.95 -20.08
CA GLY A 182 -0.94 0.56 -19.66
C GLY A 182 -1.37 0.45 -18.22
N ALA A 183 -2.46 -0.28 -17.98
CA ALA A 183 -2.92 -0.76 -16.68
C ALA A 183 -3.49 -2.17 -16.88
N THR A 184 -4.73 -2.46 -16.47
CA THR A 184 -5.42 -3.69 -16.88
C THR A 184 -5.63 -3.76 -18.40
N GLY A 185 -6.18 -2.70 -18.98
CA GLY A 185 -6.25 -2.52 -20.42
C GLY A 185 -5.06 -1.73 -20.96
N LEU A 186 -4.74 -1.98 -22.23
CA LEU A 186 -3.83 -1.16 -23.02
C LEU A 186 -4.62 -0.05 -23.71
N LYS A 187 -4.40 1.21 -23.36
CA LYS A 187 -4.86 2.33 -24.18
C LYS A 187 -3.77 2.71 -25.16
N ILE A 188 -4.04 2.53 -26.45
CA ILE A 188 -3.11 2.82 -27.54
C ILE A 188 -3.65 3.97 -28.39
N THR A 189 -2.78 4.91 -28.76
CA THR A 189 -3.09 6.04 -29.63
C THR A 189 -2.14 6.04 -30.81
N ARG A 190 -2.67 6.08 -32.04
CA ARG A 190 -1.93 6.16 -33.31
C ARG A 190 -2.87 6.56 -34.44
N GLU A 191 -2.33 6.78 -35.63
CA GLU A 191 -3.14 6.81 -36.84
C GLU A 191 -3.60 5.39 -37.18
N MET A 192 -4.90 5.14 -37.03
CA MET A 192 -5.51 3.82 -37.25
C MET A 192 -7.03 3.93 -37.45
N ASN A 193 -7.60 2.84 -37.97
CA ASN A 193 -9.02 2.54 -38.02
C ASN A 193 -9.33 1.33 -37.14
N LEU A 194 -10.61 0.97 -37.05
CA LEU A 194 -11.02 -0.20 -36.26
C LEU A 194 -10.45 -1.51 -36.83
N PHE A 195 -10.37 -1.61 -38.15
CA PHE A 195 -9.89 -2.79 -38.89
C PHE A 195 -8.40 -3.10 -38.66
N ASP A 196 -7.64 -2.17 -38.08
CA ASP A 196 -6.22 -2.36 -37.77
C ASP A 196 -6.01 -3.02 -36.38
N LEU A 197 -7.09 -3.16 -35.58
CA LEU A 197 -7.00 -3.72 -34.22
C LEU A 197 -6.47 -5.15 -34.14
N PRO A 198 -6.74 -6.08 -35.08
CA PRO A 198 -6.23 -7.45 -35.00
C PRO A 198 -4.69 -7.49 -34.99
N GLN A 199 -4.05 -6.77 -35.91
CA GLN A 199 -2.58 -6.72 -35.99
C GLN A 199 -1.98 -6.02 -34.77
N ILE A 200 -2.61 -4.93 -34.31
CA ILE A 200 -2.22 -4.25 -33.06
C ILE A 200 -2.33 -5.19 -31.85
N ALA A 201 -3.38 -6.01 -31.81
CA ALA A 201 -3.62 -6.94 -30.71
C ALA A 201 -2.61 -8.09 -30.68
N GLU A 202 -2.21 -8.60 -31.83
CA GLU A 202 -1.14 -9.59 -31.96
C GLU A 202 0.22 -9.03 -31.52
N GLU A 203 0.55 -7.82 -31.96
CA GLU A 203 1.79 -7.16 -31.53
C GLU A 203 1.78 -6.87 -30.02
N ALA A 204 0.67 -6.35 -29.49
CA ALA A 204 0.48 -6.16 -28.06
C ALA A 204 0.61 -7.48 -27.29
N LEU A 205 0.06 -8.58 -27.80
CA LEU A 205 0.22 -9.90 -27.19
C LEU A 205 1.69 -10.34 -27.16
N SER A 206 2.44 -10.11 -28.23
CA SER A 206 3.89 -10.41 -28.28
C SER A 206 4.65 -9.61 -27.22
N ARG A 207 4.45 -8.28 -27.18
CA ARG A 207 5.10 -7.38 -26.21
C ARG A 207 4.72 -7.71 -24.77
N SER A 208 3.48 -8.12 -24.51
CA SER A 208 3.04 -8.51 -23.16
C SER A 208 3.78 -9.73 -22.60
N LYS A 209 4.34 -10.57 -23.48
CA LYS A 209 5.11 -11.77 -23.12
C LYS A 209 6.62 -11.52 -23.05
N SER A 210 7.11 -10.37 -23.52
CA SER A 210 8.53 -10.02 -23.43
C SER A 210 8.94 -9.75 -21.98
N LYS A 211 10.21 -10.07 -21.70
CA LYS A 211 10.88 -9.82 -20.42
C LYS A 211 11.97 -8.75 -20.55
N ASP A 212 12.07 -8.06 -21.69
CA ASP A 212 13.16 -7.12 -21.99
C ASP A 212 13.16 -5.92 -21.04
N TYR A 213 11.98 -5.52 -20.54
CA TYR A 213 11.83 -4.48 -19.50
C TYR A 213 12.65 -4.74 -18.23
N ARG A 214 13.07 -6.00 -17.96
CA ARG A 214 13.93 -6.32 -16.80
C ARG A 214 15.34 -5.79 -16.93
N ASN A 215 15.77 -5.45 -18.14
CA ASN A 215 17.06 -4.83 -18.40
C ASN A 215 16.99 -3.28 -18.31
N THR A 216 15.83 -2.73 -17.97
CA THR A 216 15.59 -1.29 -17.80
C THR A 216 15.14 -1.01 -16.37
N GLY A 217 14.99 0.27 -16.00
CA GLY A 217 14.44 0.73 -14.73
C GLY A 217 13.06 0.16 -14.38
N PHE A 218 12.30 -0.32 -15.37
CA PHE A 218 11.01 -0.97 -15.13
C PHE A 218 11.10 -2.32 -14.39
N TYR A 219 12.30 -2.89 -14.22
CA TYR A 219 12.51 -4.08 -13.39
C TYR A 219 11.96 -3.93 -11.95
N ILE A 220 11.85 -2.69 -11.46
CA ILE A 220 11.28 -2.37 -10.14
C ILE A 220 9.86 -2.91 -9.96
N ILE A 221 9.08 -3.01 -11.05
CA ILE A 221 7.68 -3.46 -11.05
C ILE A 221 7.57 -4.94 -10.65
N ASP A 222 8.61 -5.73 -10.88
CA ASP A 222 8.63 -7.15 -10.50
C ASP A 222 8.87 -7.34 -8.99
N LYS A 223 9.46 -6.36 -8.28
CA LYS A 223 9.83 -6.50 -6.86
C LYS A 223 8.59 -6.66 -5.96
N VAL A 224 7.59 -5.80 -6.17
CA VAL A 224 6.31 -5.82 -5.46
C VAL A 224 5.20 -5.46 -6.43
N ARG A 225 4.31 -6.42 -6.72
CA ARG A 225 3.23 -6.23 -7.69
C ARG A 225 1.87 -6.44 -7.04
N PRO A 226 0.90 -5.50 -7.16
CA PRO A 226 -0.46 -5.75 -6.68
C PRO A 226 -1.10 -6.90 -7.46
N ILE A 227 -1.77 -7.81 -6.77
CA ILE A 227 -2.60 -8.83 -7.39
C ILE A 227 -3.96 -8.20 -7.70
N LEU A 228 -4.25 -8.06 -9.00
CA LEU A 228 -5.52 -7.52 -9.48
C LEU A 228 -6.49 -8.63 -9.94
N ASP A 229 -5.96 -9.82 -10.24
CA ASP A 229 -6.75 -10.95 -10.69
C ASP A 229 -7.69 -11.45 -9.58
N ARG A 230 -9.00 -11.34 -9.80
CA ARG A 230 -10.03 -11.71 -8.82
C ARG A 230 -10.03 -13.20 -8.45
N VAL A 231 -9.64 -14.08 -9.37
CA VAL A 231 -9.57 -15.53 -9.12
C VAL A 231 -8.38 -15.85 -8.22
N VAL A 232 -7.24 -15.22 -8.50
CA VAL A 232 -6.04 -15.34 -7.65
C VAL A 232 -6.32 -14.75 -6.27
N LEU A 233 -6.95 -13.57 -6.19
CA LEU A 233 -7.35 -12.95 -4.92
C LEU A 233 -8.25 -13.86 -4.08
N ALA A 234 -9.27 -14.48 -4.69
CA ALA A 234 -10.15 -15.40 -3.99
C ALA A 234 -9.40 -16.64 -3.46
N THR A 235 -8.44 -17.15 -4.26
CA THR A 235 -7.58 -18.27 -3.87
C THR A 235 -6.69 -17.91 -2.68
N LEU A 236 -6.05 -16.74 -2.71
CA LEU A 236 -5.19 -16.26 -1.63
C LEU A 236 -6.00 -15.97 -0.35
N ASP A 237 -7.17 -15.36 -0.47
CA ASP A 237 -8.10 -15.13 0.65
C ASP A 237 -8.50 -16.46 1.30
N GLN A 238 -8.82 -17.48 0.50
CA GLN A 238 -9.18 -18.81 1.00
C GLN A 238 -8.00 -19.48 1.72
N LYS A 239 -6.80 -19.45 1.13
CA LYS A 239 -5.61 -19.99 1.78
C LYS A 239 -5.28 -19.27 3.09
N ALA A 240 -5.49 -17.95 3.15
CA ALA A 240 -5.30 -17.20 4.40
C ALA A 240 -6.28 -17.67 5.48
N VAL A 241 -7.56 -17.91 5.13
CA VAL A 241 -8.53 -18.50 6.05
C VAL A 241 -8.05 -19.86 6.55
N ASP A 242 -7.54 -20.72 5.67
CA ASP A 242 -7.08 -22.07 6.04
C ASP A 242 -5.89 -22.02 7.02
N VAL A 243 -4.91 -21.16 6.76
CA VAL A 243 -3.77 -20.91 7.68
C VAL A 243 -4.24 -20.33 9.01
N ILE A 244 -5.24 -19.44 9.01
CA ILE A 244 -5.82 -18.90 10.23
C ILE A 244 -6.49 -20.02 11.05
N LYS A 245 -7.14 -20.99 10.41
CA LYS A 245 -7.77 -22.15 11.08
C LYS A 245 -6.75 -23.11 11.70
N THR A 246 -5.66 -23.41 10.98
CA THR A 246 -4.68 -24.43 11.42
C THR A 246 -3.83 -23.99 12.61
N GLY A 247 -3.78 -22.70 12.90
CA GLY A 247 -3.00 -22.20 14.03
C GLY A 247 -1.61 -21.69 13.64
N ASP A 248 -1.26 -21.70 12.35
CA ASP A 248 0.02 -21.22 11.85
C ASP A 248 0.20 -19.72 12.09
N ASP A 249 1.43 -19.31 12.39
CA ASP A 249 1.79 -17.93 12.77
C ASP A 249 2.27 -17.10 11.55
N ASN A 250 1.80 -17.46 10.35
CA ASN A 250 2.09 -16.75 9.10
C ASN A 250 1.22 -15.49 8.91
N PHE A 251 0.15 -15.35 9.70
CA PHE A 251 -0.73 -14.19 9.72
C PHE A 251 -0.86 -13.59 11.12
N GLU A 252 -0.85 -12.27 11.14
CA GLU A 252 -1.10 -11.44 12.30
C GLU A 252 -2.26 -10.47 12.02
N LEU A 253 -2.77 -9.88 13.09
CA LEU A 253 -3.76 -8.82 13.02
C LEU A 253 -3.11 -7.47 13.31
N SER A 254 -3.64 -6.46 12.64
CA SER A 254 -3.10 -5.11 12.59
C SER A 254 -4.22 -4.11 12.34
N MET A 255 -4.12 -2.86 12.79
CA MET A 255 -5.10 -1.85 12.36
C MET A 255 -4.69 -1.26 11.00
N PRO A 256 -5.62 -1.12 10.05
CA PRO A 256 -5.39 -0.37 8.82
C PRO A 256 -5.33 1.14 9.06
N GLY A 257 -4.47 1.84 8.32
CA GLY A 257 -4.33 3.29 8.39
C GLY A 257 -3.48 3.79 9.57
N TRP A 258 -3.57 5.09 9.88
CA TRP A 258 -2.75 5.77 10.87
C TRP A 258 -3.60 6.59 11.86
N SER A 259 -3.11 6.74 13.09
CA SER A 259 -3.70 7.56 14.15
C SER A 259 -2.58 8.07 15.06
N ASP A 260 -2.60 9.37 15.40
CA ASP A 260 -1.70 9.97 16.41
C ASP A 260 -2.06 9.53 17.83
N ASP A 261 -3.31 9.14 18.05
CA ASP A 261 -3.79 8.80 19.39
C ASP A 261 -3.32 7.40 19.85
N ASP A 262 -2.93 7.33 21.12
CA ASP A 262 -2.63 6.08 21.81
C ASP A 262 -3.86 5.16 21.84
N VAL A 263 -3.68 3.95 21.29
CA VAL A 263 -4.67 2.88 21.43
C VAL A 263 -4.54 2.29 22.83
N VAL A 264 -5.66 2.29 23.56
CA VAL A 264 -5.74 1.75 24.92
C VAL A 264 -6.25 0.31 24.91
N TYR A 265 -7.19 -0.01 24.01
CA TYR A 265 -7.74 -1.35 23.86
C TYR A 265 -8.13 -1.67 22.42
N TYR A 266 -8.05 -2.96 22.11
CA TYR A 266 -8.56 -3.54 20.89
C TYR A 266 -9.84 -4.31 21.15
N GLY A 267 -10.84 -4.15 20.29
CA GLY A 267 -12.06 -4.93 20.31
C GLY A 267 -12.17 -5.85 19.10
N LEU A 268 -12.85 -6.98 19.27
CA LEU A 268 -13.30 -7.83 18.17
C LEU A 268 -14.82 -7.75 18.05
N TYR A 269 -15.31 -7.65 16.82
CA TYR A 269 -16.75 -7.63 16.55
C TYR A 269 -17.14 -8.50 15.36
N GLY A 270 -18.31 -9.11 15.47
CA GLY A 270 -18.90 -9.97 14.44
C GLY A 270 -20.05 -10.78 15.05
N PRO A 271 -20.74 -11.61 14.24
CA PRO A 271 -21.71 -12.56 14.76
C PRO A 271 -21.04 -13.49 15.78
N ARG A 272 -21.50 -13.49 17.03
CA ARG A 272 -20.91 -14.28 18.15
C ARG A 272 -19.44 -13.99 18.48
N LEU A 273 -18.86 -12.95 17.89
CA LEU A 273 -17.50 -12.52 18.15
C LEU A 273 -17.53 -11.27 19.02
N ARG A 274 -17.04 -11.40 20.25
CA ARG A 274 -16.83 -10.30 21.19
C ARG A 274 -15.55 -10.55 21.95
N GLY A 275 -14.81 -9.49 22.22
CA GLY A 275 -13.62 -9.55 23.04
C GLY A 275 -12.99 -8.17 23.11
N ARG A 276 -12.35 -7.88 24.23
CA ARG A 276 -11.63 -6.64 24.49
C ARG A 276 -10.27 -7.02 25.05
N PHE A 277 -9.21 -6.59 24.39
CA PHE A 277 -7.86 -7.03 24.64
C PHE A 277 -6.92 -5.83 24.71
N PRO A 278 -5.86 -5.89 25.52
CA PRO A 278 -4.81 -4.87 25.49
C PRO A 278 -4.03 -4.90 24.18
N ASP A 279 -3.98 -6.06 23.50
CA ASP A 279 -3.24 -6.26 22.26
C ASP A 279 -4.09 -6.92 21.16
N LEU A 280 -3.83 -6.51 19.92
CA LEU A 280 -4.43 -7.09 18.73
C LEU A 280 -3.63 -8.31 18.28
N LEU A 281 -4.01 -9.49 18.78
CA LEU A 281 -3.33 -10.75 18.47
C LEU A 281 -4.25 -11.68 17.66
N MET A 282 -3.68 -12.41 16.69
CA MET A 282 -4.41 -13.47 16.00
C MET A 282 -4.90 -14.57 16.96
N SER A 283 -4.13 -14.85 18.02
CA SER A 283 -4.52 -15.78 19.08
C SER A 283 -5.78 -15.34 19.82
N ASN A 284 -5.92 -14.05 20.13
CA ASN A 284 -7.12 -13.48 20.77
C ASN A 284 -8.35 -13.67 19.88
N TYR A 285 -8.21 -13.50 18.56
CA TYR A 285 -9.27 -13.77 17.60
C TYR A 285 -9.68 -15.24 17.54
N ARG A 286 -8.70 -16.16 17.43
CA ARG A 286 -8.96 -17.60 17.45
C ARG A 286 -9.65 -18.04 18.74
N ALA A 287 -9.19 -17.53 19.89
CA ALA A 287 -9.77 -17.81 21.20
C ALA A 287 -11.20 -17.27 21.32
N ALA A 288 -11.45 -16.04 20.87
CA ALA A 288 -12.77 -15.40 20.92
C ALA A 288 -13.80 -16.08 20.01
N LEU A 289 -13.39 -16.71 18.90
CA LEU A 289 -14.27 -17.55 18.08
C LEU A 289 -14.58 -18.90 18.75
N GLY A 290 -13.59 -19.50 19.42
CA GLY A 290 -13.65 -20.88 19.87
C GLY A 290 -13.54 -21.88 18.71
N SER A 291 -13.23 -23.14 19.05
CA SER A 291 -12.92 -24.19 18.06
C SER A 291 -14.05 -24.45 17.06
N THR A 292 -15.31 -24.44 17.52
CA THR A 292 -16.48 -24.72 16.68
C THR A 292 -16.71 -23.66 15.59
N GLU A 293 -16.59 -22.37 15.92
CA GLU A 293 -16.79 -21.31 14.92
C GLU A 293 -15.53 -21.08 14.08
N LEU A 294 -14.34 -21.34 14.63
CA LEU A 294 -13.08 -21.32 13.89
C LEU A 294 -13.08 -22.35 12.76
N ALA A 295 -13.53 -23.60 13.02
CA ALA A 295 -13.64 -24.63 11.99
C ALA A 295 -14.54 -24.20 10.81
N LYS A 296 -15.57 -23.41 11.11
CA LYS A 296 -16.54 -22.86 10.14
C LYS A 296 -16.10 -21.53 9.54
N LEU A 297 -14.87 -21.06 9.76
CA LEU A 297 -14.39 -19.80 9.19
C LEU A 297 -14.37 -19.87 7.65
N ASP A 298 -14.73 -18.78 6.98
CA ASP A 298 -14.68 -18.65 5.52
C ASP A 298 -14.29 -17.22 5.14
N VAL A 299 -14.09 -16.97 3.84
CA VAL A 299 -13.70 -15.65 3.32
C VAL A 299 -14.76 -14.59 3.65
N ASN A 300 -16.04 -14.94 3.62
CA ASN A 300 -17.15 -14.03 3.92
C ASN A 300 -17.12 -13.60 5.40
N LYS A 301 -16.82 -14.53 6.31
CA LYS A 301 -16.69 -14.27 7.74
C LYS A 301 -15.52 -13.34 8.03
N ILE A 302 -14.33 -13.51 7.44
CA ILE A 302 -13.23 -12.56 7.67
C ILE A 302 -13.50 -11.16 7.08
N GLN A 303 -14.38 -11.05 6.07
CA GLN A 303 -14.83 -9.75 5.56
C GLN A 303 -15.86 -9.07 6.48
N LYS A 304 -16.69 -9.85 7.18
CA LYS A 304 -17.74 -9.37 8.10
C LYS A 304 -17.31 -9.21 9.54
N HIS A 305 -16.39 -10.04 10.01
CA HIS A 305 -15.70 -9.87 11.28
C HIS A 305 -14.86 -8.60 11.20
N GLY A 306 -14.59 -7.99 12.34
CA GLY A 306 -13.75 -6.81 12.36
C GLY A 306 -13.05 -6.55 13.67
N VAL A 307 -12.09 -5.64 13.57
CA VAL A 307 -11.26 -5.14 14.65
C VAL A 307 -11.66 -3.71 14.97
N LEU A 308 -11.64 -3.39 16.24
CA LEU A 308 -11.96 -2.09 16.81
C LEU A 308 -10.73 -1.56 17.53
N ALA A 309 -10.47 -0.26 17.43
CA ALA A 309 -9.54 0.45 18.32
C ALA A 309 -10.30 1.41 19.25
N GLU A 310 -9.95 1.40 20.52
CA GLU A 310 -10.38 2.39 21.53
C GLU A 310 -9.17 3.25 21.91
N PHE A 311 -9.29 4.57 21.73
CA PHE A 311 -8.21 5.54 21.93
C PHE A 311 -8.34 6.26 23.28
N ASN A 312 -7.24 6.78 23.80
CA ASN A 312 -7.18 7.38 25.14
C ASN A 312 -7.98 8.68 25.27
N ASN A 313 -7.99 9.51 24.21
CA ASN A 313 -8.56 10.85 24.22
C ASN A 313 -9.98 10.97 23.68
N ASP A 314 -10.58 9.89 23.18
CA ASP A 314 -11.87 9.96 22.51
C ASP A 314 -12.94 9.16 23.24
N GLY A 315 -13.78 9.88 23.99
CA GLY A 315 -14.97 9.34 24.67
C GLY A 315 -16.07 8.82 23.72
N GLY A 316 -15.76 8.49 22.46
CA GLY A 316 -16.75 7.95 21.51
C GLY A 316 -16.26 7.45 20.14
N ALA A 317 -15.14 7.91 19.58
CA ALA A 317 -14.79 7.54 18.20
C ALA A 317 -14.13 6.15 18.07
N LYS A 318 -15.00 5.14 17.93
CA LYS A 318 -14.62 3.76 17.63
C LYS A 318 -14.29 3.58 16.14
N LYS A 319 -13.00 3.54 15.76
CA LYS A 319 -12.60 3.16 14.39
C LYS A 319 -12.73 1.64 14.20
N ARG A 320 -13.29 1.23 13.07
CA ARG A 320 -13.62 -0.16 12.77
C ARG A 320 -13.11 -0.56 11.40
N TRP A 321 -12.55 -1.76 11.31
CA TRP A 321 -12.09 -2.34 10.06
C TRP A 321 -12.49 -3.81 9.97
N SER A 322 -12.70 -4.32 8.76
CA SER A 322 -12.87 -5.75 8.57
C SER A 322 -11.60 -6.50 8.97
N LEU A 323 -11.75 -7.76 9.38
CA LEU A 323 -10.62 -8.61 9.71
C LEU A 323 -9.70 -8.76 8.49
N LYS A 324 -10.26 -8.89 7.28
CA LYS A 324 -9.47 -8.92 6.03
C LYS A 324 -8.55 -7.70 5.89
N LYS A 325 -9.06 -6.49 6.15
CA LYS A 325 -8.20 -5.28 6.10
C LYS A 325 -7.13 -5.31 7.18
N ALA A 326 -7.45 -5.87 8.33
CA ALA A 326 -6.53 -6.03 9.45
C ALA A 326 -5.47 -7.13 9.26
N LEU A 327 -5.59 -7.98 8.24
CA LEU A 327 -4.63 -9.06 8.01
C LEU A 327 -3.31 -8.52 7.50
N VAL A 328 -2.24 -9.00 8.12
CA VAL A 328 -0.86 -8.87 7.67
C VAL A 328 -0.23 -10.25 7.69
N GLY A 329 0.39 -10.63 6.59
CA GLY A 329 1.04 -11.94 6.52
C GLY A 329 1.47 -12.28 5.11
N SER A 330 1.97 -13.50 4.93
CA SER A 330 2.40 -13.98 3.63
C SER A 330 2.14 -15.46 3.45
N ILE A 331 1.91 -15.87 2.20
CA ILE A 331 1.69 -17.25 1.78
C ILE A 331 2.60 -17.55 0.59
N VAL A 332 3.20 -18.73 0.59
CA VAL A 332 3.80 -19.30 -0.61
C VAL A 332 2.74 -20.13 -1.33
N ASP A 333 2.52 -19.83 -2.60
CA ASP A 333 1.58 -20.56 -3.45
C ASP A 333 2.16 -20.74 -4.85
N SER A 334 2.08 -21.96 -5.40
CA SER A 334 2.49 -22.26 -6.78
C SER A 334 3.89 -21.73 -7.17
N GLY A 335 4.84 -21.75 -6.23
CA GLY A 335 6.20 -21.23 -6.42
C GLY A 335 6.32 -19.70 -6.44
N GLY A 336 5.29 -18.99 -5.98
CA GLY A 336 5.31 -17.54 -5.78
C GLY A 336 5.07 -17.19 -4.32
N LEU A 337 5.60 -16.05 -3.89
CA LEU A 337 5.31 -15.47 -2.59
C LEU A 337 4.29 -14.35 -2.69
N TYR A 338 3.30 -14.39 -1.82
CA TYR A 338 2.23 -13.42 -1.75
C TYR A 338 2.14 -12.83 -0.36
N ALA A 339 2.08 -11.51 -0.24
CA ALA A 339 1.86 -10.81 1.02
C ALA A 339 0.55 -10.04 1.01
N ILE A 340 -0.14 -10.01 2.14
CA ILE A 340 -1.34 -9.18 2.33
C ILE A 340 -1.01 -8.02 3.27
N SER A 341 -1.52 -6.84 2.94
CA SER A 341 -1.52 -5.67 3.82
C SER A 341 -2.72 -4.79 3.50
N GLU A 342 -3.40 -4.30 4.53
CA GLU A 342 -4.58 -3.43 4.41
C GLU A 342 -5.72 -4.01 3.53
N GLY A 343 -5.76 -5.33 3.39
CA GLY A 343 -6.77 -6.07 2.61
C GLY A 343 -6.42 -6.26 1.14
N GLU A 344 -5.26 -5.79 0.70
CA GLU A 344 -4.75 -5.94 -0.67
C GLU A 344 -3.62 -6.99 -0.69
N TRP A 345 -3.59 -7.79 -1.75
CA TRP A 345 -2.56 -8.81 -1.96
C TRP A 345 -1.49 -8.34 -2.94
N TYR A 346 -0.26 -8.76 -2.69
CA TYR A 346 0.91 -8.41 -3.47
C TYR A 346 1.73 -9.65 -3.78
N ARG A 347 2.17 -9.82 -5.03
CA ARG A 347 3.26 -10.75 -5.37
C ARG A 347 4.58 -10.09 -5.00
N LEU A 348 5.43 -10.88 -4.36
CA LEU A 348 6.78 -10.48 -4.00
C LEU A 348 7.79 -11.26 -4.82
N ASP A 349 8.82 -10.57 -5.31
CA ASP A 349 10.02 -11.22 -5.82
C ASP A 349 10.77 -11.92 -4.66
N GLU A 350 11.21 -13.16 -4.91
CA GLU A 350 11.84 -13.99 -3.88
C GLU A 350 13.18 -13.43 -3.43
N GLN A 351 14.00 -12.96 -4.38
CA GLN A 351 15.30 -12.37 -4.09
C GLN A 351 15.11 -11.05 -3.33
N PHE A 352 14.17 -10.22 -3.76
CA PHE A 352 13.83 -8.98 -3.07
C PHE A 352 13.42 -9.22 -1.61
N LYS A 353 12.61 -10.25 -1.34
CA LYS A 353 12.31 -10.62 0.04
C LYS A 353 13.55 -11.08 0.80
N ALA A 354 14.36 -11.96 0.21
CA ALA A 354 15.56 -12.44 0.88
C ALA A 354 16.48 -11.27 1.28
N ASP A 355 16.62 -10.27 0.40
CA ASP A 355 17.37 -9.05 0.69
C ASP A 355 16.76 -8.22 1.82
N VAL A 356 15.43 -8.08 1.85
CA VAL A 356 14.70 -7.34 2.91
C VAL A 356 14.86 -8.06 4.25
N ASP A 357 14.72 -9.37 4.27
CA ASP A 357 14.87 -10.19 5.48
C ASP A 357 16.31 -10.15 6.01
N ALA A 358 17.31 -10.26 5.13
CA ALA A 358 18.71 -10.13 5.48
C ALA A 358 19.05 -8.73 6.03
N GLY A 359 18.50 -7.68 5.41
CA GLY A 359 18.62 -6.31 5.90
C GLY A 359 18.01 -6.13 7.29
N PHE A 360 16.80 -6.65 7.50
CA PHE A 360 16.14 -6.64 8.81
C PHE A 360 16.95 -7.39 9.88
N ALA A 361 17.44 -8.59 9.57
CA ALA A 361 18.26 -9.38 10.48
C ALA A 361 19.56 -8.67 10.86
N THR A 362 20.20 -7.98 9.90
CA THR A 362 21.42 -7.20 10.13
C THR A 362 21.19 -5.97 11.02
N LEU A 363 20.05 -5.31 10.88
CA LEU A 363 19.71 -4.13 11.70
C LEU A 363 19.27 -4.51 13.11
N LYS A 364 18.74 -5.72 13.30
CA LYS A 364 18.25 -6.21 14.59
C LYS A 364 19.41 -6.51 15.53
N GLU A 365 19.54 -5.71 16.58
CA GLU A 365 20.54 -5.91 17.62
C GLU A 365 19.90 -6.46 18.90
N GLY A 366 20.66 -7.29 19.61
CA GLY A 366 20.34 -7.68 20.98
C GLY A 366 20.62 -6.56 21.97
N TRP A 367 20.11 -6.71 23.19
CA TRP A 367 20.48 -5.85 24.31
C TRP A 367 21.68 -6.44 25.05
N SER A 368 22.69 -5.61 25.31
CA SER A 368 23.84 -6.04 26.14
C SER A 368 23.44 -6.29 27.60
N ASN A 369 22.46 -5.53 28.10
CA ASN A 369 21.82 -5.69 29.41
C ASN A 369 20.30 -5.66 29.23
N PRO A 370 19.51 -6.36 30.04
CA PRO A 370 18.05 -6.33 29.94
C PRO A 370 17.51 -4.88 29.94
N PRO A 371 16.69 -4.48 28.95
CA PRO A 371 16.14 -3.14 28.89
C PRO A 371 15.10 -2.92 29.99
N GLU A 372 14.70 -1.67 30.18
CA GLU A 372 13.44 -1.43 30.88
C GLU A 372 12.29 -1.99 30.06
N VAL A 373 11.31 -2.61 30.74
CA VAL A 373 10.11 -3.14 30.09
C VAL A 373 8.92 -2.25 30.36
N ILE A 374 7.97 -2.19 29.43
CA ILE A 374 6.71 -1.48 29.64
C ILE A 374 5.97 -2.05 30.84
N LYS A 375 5.52 -1.19 31.76
CA LYS A 375 4.78 -1.62 32.96
C LYS A 375 3.30 -1.88 32.68
N LYS A 376 2.74 -2.91 33.31
CA LYS A 376 1.29 -3.14 33.38
C LYS A 376 0.69 -2.16 34.39
N MET A 377 -0.34 -1.43 33.98
CA MET A 377 -1.10 -0.49 34.79
C MET A 377 -2.45 -1.10 35.16
N VAL A 378 -2.89 -0.91 36.40
CA VAL A 378 -4.21 -1.34 36.88
C VAL A 378 -4.92 -0.09 37.40
N SER A 379 -6.18 0.13 36.99
CA SER A 379 -6.98 1.24 37.50
C SER A 379 -7.29 1.08 38.98
N ASP A 380 -7.57 2.20 39.65
CA ASP A 380 -7.87 2.25 41.09
C ASP A 380 -9.05 1.34 41.49
N ASP A 381 -10.01 1.13 40.59
CA ASP A 381 -11.16 0.23 40.80
C ASP A 381 -10.86 -1.26 40.50
N GLY A 382 -9.62 -1.58 40.07
CA GLY A 382 -9.17 -2.91 39.70
C GLY A 382 -9.77 -3.47 38.41
N LYS A 383 -10.62 -2.71 37.71
CA LYS A 383 -11.43 -3.22 36.58
C LYS A 383 -10.79 -3.01 35.22
N LYS A 384 -9.87 -2.06 35.07
CA LYS A 384 -9.14 -1.79 33.84
C LYS A 384 -7.68 -2.13 34.04
N THR A 385 -7.15 -3.00 33.19
CA THR A 385 -5.72 -3.29 33.12
C THR A 385 -5.21 -2.86 31.76
N GLY A 386 -4.15 -2.05 31.74
CA GLY A 386 -3.52 -1.55 30.54
C GLY A 386 -2.01 -1.59 30.68
N PHE A 387 -1.32 -0.89 29.80
CA PHE A 387 0.13 -0.72 29.84
C PHE A 387 0.44 0.76 29.98
N GLU A 388 1.59 1.10 30.58
CA GLU A 388 2.07 2.48 30.64
C GLU A 388 2.15 3.11 29.23
N SER A 389 1.99 4.42 29.14
CA SER A 389 2.09 5.15 27.88
C SER A 389 3.54 5.17 27.36
N GLU A 390 3.72 5.43 26.06
CA GLU A 390 5.05 5.65 25.46
C GLU A 390 5.80 6.75 26.23
N PHE A 391 5.13 7.87 26.50
CA PHE A 391 5.70 8.99 27.26
C PHE A 391 6.17 8.59 28.66
N SER A 392 5.35 7.88 29.45
CA SER A 392 5.74 7.45 30.80
C SER A 392 6.89 6.43 30.78
N TYR A 393 6.94 5.56 29.76
CA TYR A 393 8.07 4.66 29.55
C TYR A 393 9.36 5.45 29.22
N ASN A 394 9.26 6.42 28.31
CA ASN A 394 10.38 7.26 27.89
C ASN A 394 10.92 8.10 29.05
N GLU A 395 10.05 8.76 29.82
CA GLU A 395 10.44 9.53 31.01
C GLU A 395 11.20 8.68 32.03
N ARG A 396 10.75 7.45 32.25
CA ARG A 396 11.42 6.52 33.17
C ARG A 396 12.78 6.06 32.64
N CYS A 397 12.89 5.80 31.35
CA CYS A 397 14.16 5.47 30.70
C CYS A 397 15.14 6.65 30.76
N ALA A 398 14.67 7.87 30.50
CA ALA A 398 15.46 9.09 30.58
C ALA A 398 16.12 9.22 31.96
N ASN A 399 15.31 9.11 33.02
CA ASN A 399 15.80 9.19 34.40
C ASN A 399 16.77 8.05 34.77
N LYS A 400 16.48 6.81 34.36
CA LYS A 400 17.32 5.65 34.72
C LYS A 400 18.67 5.65 33.99
N TYR A 401 18.68 6.04 32.73
CA TYR A 401 19.85 5.93 31.86
C TYR A 401 20.60 7.26 31.67
N GLY A 402 20.17 8.34 32.34
CA GLY A 402 20.80 9.66 32.22
C GLY A 402 20.65 10.27 30.83
N GLN A 403 19.50 10.01 30.17
CA GLN A 403 19.21 10.50 28.83
C GLN A 403 18.29 11.73 28.89
N VAL A 404 18.29 12.55 27.85
CA VAL A 404 17.37 13.69 27.76
C VAL A 404 16.04 13.23 27.15
N LEU A 405 14.93 13.51 27.84
CA LEU A 405 13.58 13.24 27.34
C LEU A 405 13.18 14.29 26.28
N LEU A 406 13.08 13.84 25.03
CA LEU A 406 12.67 14.66 23.89
C LEU A 406 11.29 14.29 23.32
N ASP A 407 10.68 13.22 23.84
CA ASP A 407 9.31 12.82 23.48
C ASP A 407 8.33 14.00 23.64
N GLN A 408 7.51 14.24 22.60
CA GLN A 408 6.58 15.37 22.46
C GLN A 408 7.25 16.76 22.50
N ARG A 409 8.57 16.86 22.32
CA ARG A 409 9.31 18.14 22.28
C ARG A 409 9.56 18.58 20.84
N ILE A 410 8.67 19.43 20.36
CA ILE A 410 8.76 20.03 19.03
C ILE A 410 9.89 21.07 18.97
N LEU A 411 10.72 20.95 17.94
CA LEU A 411 11.72 21.94 17.54
C LEU A 411 11.13 22.81 16.42
N THR A 412 11.24 24.13 16.57
CA THR A 412 10.83 25.09 15.54
C THR A 412 12.04 25.59 14.79
N VAL A 413 12.09 25.33 13.47
CA VAL A 413 13.18 25.71 12.60
C VAL A 413 12.60 26.28 11.30
N PRO A 414 12.48 27.60 11.14
CA PRO A 414 11.83 28.21 9.97
C PRO A 414 12.41 27.78 8.61
N ALA A 415 13.68 27.36 8.59
CA ALA A 415 14.39 26.92 7.38
C ALA A 415 13.96 25.53 6.85
N ILE A 416 13.15 24.75 7.59
CA ILE A 416 12.73 23.40 7.17
C ILE A 416 11.28 23.39 6.66
N PRO A 417 10.89 22.41 5.82
CA PRO A 417 9.50 22.20 5.44
C PRO A 417 8.58 22.10 6.66
N TYR A 418 7.47 22.82 6.66
CA TYR A 418 6.52 22.97 7.78
C TYR A 418 7.06 23.69 9.03
N GLY A 419 8.34 24.07 9.05
CA GLY A 419 8.96 24.88 10.09
C GLY A 419 9.11 24.21 11.46
N LYS A 420 8.75 22.93 11.58
CA LYS A 420 8.74 22.19 12.86
C LYS A 420 9.00 20.71 12.68
N PHE A 421 9.67 20.08 13.65
CA PHE A 421 9.90 18.63 13.69
C PHE A 421 10.23 18.16 15.12
N GLU A 422 10.16 16.85 15.35
CA GLU A 422 10.64 16.21 16.58
C GLU A 422 11.96 15.50 16.28
N ALA A 423 12.96 15.66 17.16
CA ALA A 423 14.30 15.13 16.93
C ALA A 423 14.38 13.61 17.19
N ALA A 424 13.92 13.18 18.36
CA ALA A 424 13.90 11.80 18.85
C ALA A 424 13.00 11.74 20.09
N ASP A 425 12.76 10.55 20.63
CA ASP A 425 12.03 10.38 21.90
C ASP A 425 13.00 10.49 23.08
N LEU A 426 14.20 9.93 22.93
CA LEU A 426 15.28 9.97 23.90
C LEU A 426 16.60 10.34 23.22
N LEU A 427 17.39 11.19 23.89
CA LEU A 427 18.70 11.61 23.44
C LEU A 427 19.78 11.14 24.43
N ASP A 428 20.69 10.29 23.94
CA ASP A 428 21.89 9.90 24.67
C ASP A 428 23.11 10.62 24.10
N ILE A 429 23.62 11.59 24.84
CA ILE A 429 24.74 12.43 24.44
C ILE A 429 26.06 11.65 24.50
N GLU A 430 26.29 10.88 25.56
CA GLU A 430 27.55 10.15 25.78
C GLU A 430 27.71 9.03 24.73
N GLY A 431 26.65 8.27 24.50
CA GLY A 431 26.62 7.22 23.47
C GLY A 431 26.39 7.74 22.05
N LYS A 432 26.13 9.04 21.87
CA LYS A 432 25.76 9.67 20.58
C LYS A 432 24.59 8.99 19.88
N ARG A 433 23.49 8.76 20.61
CA ARG A 433 22.31 8.05 20.10
C ARG A 433 21.08 8.94 20.09
N LEU A 434 20.38 8.94 18.95
CA LEU A 434 19.01 9.42 18.83
C LEU A 434 18.11 8.19 18.85
N ILE A 435 17.31 8.06 19.91
CA ILE A 435 16.52 6.88 20.20
C ILE A 435 15.05 7.22 19.96
N HIS A 436 14.44 6.45 19.06
CA HIS A 436 13.03 6.49 18.77
C HIS A 436 12.37 5.26 19.36
N VAL A 437 11.25 5.41 20.07
CA VAL A 437 10.54 4.35 20.77
C VAL A 437 9.12 4.28 20.24
N LYS A 438 8.70 3.07 19.82
CA LYS A 438 7.31 2.81 19.46
C LYS A 438 6.77 1.60 20.21
N LYS A 439 5.70 1.81 20.96
CA LYS A 439 4.86 0.78 21.54
C LYS A 439 3.98 0.19 20.45
N SER A 440 4.14 -1.11 20.26
CA SER A 440 3.33 -2.02 19.45
C SER A 440 2.71 -1.41 18.20
N SER A 441 3.28 -1.77 17.06
CA SER A 441 2.61 -1.59 15.79
C SER A 441 2.88 -2.80 14.90
N ARG A 442 1.92 -3.73 14.83
CA ARG A 442 1.83 -4.67 13.69
C ARG A 442 1.28 -3.99 12.43
N GLN A 443 1.14 -2.67 12.46
CA GLN A 443 0.65 -1.83 11.37
C GLN A 443 1.81 -1.45 10.49
N SER A 444 1.72 -1.86 9.22
CA SER A 444 2.69 -1.48 8.21
C SER A 444 2.83 0.04 8.19
N SER A 445 1.71 0.75 8.11
CA SER A 445 1.60 2.21 8.08
C SER A 445 2.26 2.92 9.26
N VAL A 446 1.95 2.52 10.50
CA VAL A 446 2.48 3.19 11.69
C VAL A 446 3.98 2.94 11.84
N LEU A 447 4.48 1.72 11.62
CA LEU A 447 5.92 1.48 11.65
C LEU A 447 6.65 2.16 10.50
N SER A 448 6.06 2.17 9.30
CA SER A 448 6.64 2.89 8.16
C SER A 448 6.74 4.38 8.46
N HIS A 449 5.70 5.00 9.02
CA HIS A 449 5.75 6.39 9.48
C HIS A 449 6.80 6.60 10.58
N PHE A 450 6.88 5.71 11.57
CA PHE A 450 7.88 5.75 12.64
C PHE A 450 9.32 5.74 12.11
N PHE A 451 9.63 4.85 11.15
CA PHE A 451 10.96 4.84 10.52
C PHE A 451 11.22 6.09 9.69
N LYS A 452 10.23 6.57 8.93
CA LYS A 452 10.31 7.83 8.16
C LYS A 452 10.51 9.04 9.09
N GLN A 453 9.86 9.09 10.25
CA GLN A 453 10.01 10.15 11.24
C GLN A 453 11.44 10.23 11.75
N GLY A 454 12.01 9.11 12.21
CA GLY A 454 13.41 9.09 12.68
C GLY A 454 14.43 9.34 11.57
N SER A 455 14.15 8.89 10.36
CA SER A 455 14.99 9.19 9.20
C SER A 455 14.96 10.68 8.82
N ASN A 456 13.76 11.28 8.78
CA ASN A 456 13.58 12.69 8.47
C ASN A 456 14.23 13.59 9.53
N SER A 457 14.06 13.28 10.82
CA SER A 457 14.67 14.06 11.90
C SER A 457 16.20 14.02 11.82
N ALA A 458 16.78 12.84 11.62
CA ALA A 458 18.22 12.66 11.45
C ALA A 458 18.76 13.37 10.20
N ARG A 459 17.99 13.38 9.10
CA ARG A 459 18.32 14.11 7.87
C ARG A 459 18.41 15.61 8.15
N ILE A 460 17.37 16.17 8.77
CA ILE A 460 17.30 17.58 9.17
C ILE A 460 18.50 17.94 10.05
N LEU A 461 18.76 17.16 11.10
CA LEU A 461 19.89 17.41 12.02
C LEU A 461 21.25 17.29 11.34
N LYS A 462 21.39 16.45 10.30
CA LYS A 462 22.64 16.32 9.55
C LYS A 462 22.86 17.53 8.64
N THR A 463 21.83 17.97 7.92
CA THR A 463 21.97 18.92 6.80
C THR A 463 21.71 20.37 7.17
N ILE A 464 21.06 20.64 8.31
CA ILE A 464 20.58 21.98 8.67
C ILE A 464 21.19 22.43 10.01
N PRO A 465 22.18 23.35 9.99
CA PRO A 465 22.82 23.86 11.20
C PRO A 465 21.84 24.44 12.23
N GLU A 466 20.85 25.21 11.77
CA GLU A 466 19.83 25.85 12.61
C GLU A 466 18.99 24.82 13.37
N ALA A 467 18.83 23.61 12.82
CA ALA A 467 18.14 22.53 13.52
C ALA A 467 18.96 21.97 14.69
N ARG A 468 20.29 21.92 14.56
CA ARG A 468 21.19 21.55 15.65
C ARG A 468 21.20 22.62 16.74
N GLU A 469 21.23 23.89 16.35
CA GLU A 469 21.12 25.02 17.29
C GLU A 469 19.78 24.99 18.05
N ALA A 470 18.68 24.74 17.35
CA ALA A 470 17.37 24.58 17.97
C ALA A 470 17.33 23.41 18.96
N LEU A 471 17.97 22.28 18.61
CA LEU A 471 18.08 21.12 19.52
C LEU A 471 18.92 21.46 20.76
N VAL A 472 20.07 22.12 20.61
CA VAL A 472 20.90 22.56 21.75
C VAL A 472 20.13 23.51 22.65
N SER A 473 19.43 24.49 22.06
CA SER A 473 18.58 25.42 22.80
C SER A 473 17.47 24.68 23.56
N LYS A 474 16.81 23.72 22.92
CA LYS A 474 15.77 22.91 23.56
C LYS A 474 16.34 22.08 24.71
N VAL A 475 17.52 21.51 24.57
CA VAL A 475 18.18 20.73 25.62
C VAL A 475 18.58 21.62 26.77
N ARG A 476 19.06 22.83 26.51
CA ARG A 476 19.33 23.84 27.55
C ARG A 476 18.07 24.19 28.35
N ASP A 477 16.93 24.38 27.68
CA ASP A 477 15.64 24.66 28.35
C ASP A 477 15.18 23.49 29.24
N LEU A 478 15.42 22.26 28.82
CA LEU A 478 14.95 21.04 29.49
C LEU A 478 15.89 20.55 30.60
N THR A 479 17.16 20.97 30.57
CA THR A 479 18.21 20.46 31.45
C THR A 479 19.02 21.63 32.04
N ASP A 480 20.26 21.84 31.60
CA ASP A 480 21.18 22.88 32.03
C ASP A 480 22.20 23.23 30.92
N ASP A 481 22.98 24.29 31.13
CA ASP A 481 24.01 24.75 30.20
C ASP A 481 25.10 23.69 29.96
N VAL A 482 25.50 22.96 31.01
CA VAL A 482 26.58 21.96 30.94
C VAL A 482 26.20 20.81 30.00
N THR A 483 24.95 20.35 30.10
CA THR A 483 24.39 19.28 29.27
C THR A 483 24.23 19.76 27.82
N ALA A 484 23.74 20.98 27.63
CA ALA A 484 23.58 21.58 26.30
C ALA A 484 24.92 21.79 25.58
N ASP A 485 25.95 22.26 26.28
CA ASP A 485 27.28 22.48 25.73
C ASP A 485 27.99 21.15 25.42
N SER A 486 27.75 20.14 26.26
CA SER A 486 28.20 18.76 25.99
C SER A 486 27.56 18.20 24.72
N LEU A 487 26.26 18.44 24.50
CA LEU A 487 25.58 18.06 23.26
C LEU A 487 26.16 18.80 22.06
N GLN A 488 26.33 20.12 22.14
CA GLN A 488 26.89 20.92 21.04
C GLN A 488 28.27 20.38 20.62
N THR A 489 29.11 20.04 21.61
CA THR A 489 30.42 19.42 21.40
C THR A 489 30.31 18.03 20.77
N ALA A 490 29.40 17.18 21.26
CA ALA A 490 29.22 15.81 20.78
C ALA A 490 28.67 15.74 19.35
N MET A 491 27.77 16.65 18.96
CA MET A 491 27.24 16.78 17.61
C MET A 491 28.31 17.25 16.63
N GLY A 492 29.08 18.28 17.02
CA GLY A 492 29.98 18.99 16.10
C GLY A 492 29.24 19.51 14.87
N GLU A 493 29.98 19.74 13.78
CA GLU A 493 29.38 20.26 12.53
C GLU A 493 28.66 19.19 11.71
N ALA A 494 29.06 17.92 11.87
CA ALA A 494 28.69 16.85 10.95
C ALA A 494 27.94 15.68 11.61
N MET A 495 27.59 15.73 12.91
CA MET A 495 26.97 14.59 13.62
C MET A 495 27.75 13.28 13.41
N SER A 496 29.08 13.35 13.44
CA SER A 496 29.94 12.18 13.15
C SER A 496 29.89 11.15 14.28
N GLY A 497 29.69 9.88 13.90
CA GLY A 497 29.62 8.76 14.84
C GLY A 497 28.29 8.63 15.57
N TRP A 498 27.27 9.40 15.20
CA TRP A 498 25.94 9.29 15.79
C TRP A 498 25.19 8.06 15.26
N LYS A 499 24.32 7.51 16.11
CA LYS A 499 23.50 6.32 15.81
C LYS A 499 22.01 6.65 15.95
N ILE A 500 21.22 6.21 14.99
CA ILE A 500 19.76 6.23 15.07
C ILE A 500 19.30 4.85 15.55
N GLU A 501 18.64 4.79 16.70
CA GLU A 501 18.11 3.55 17.25
C GLU A 501 16.58 3.56 17.23
N PHE A 502 16.00 2.53 16.64
CA PHE A 502 14.56 2.27 16.70
C PHE A 502 14.31 1.19 17.74
N HIS A 503 13.53 1.49 18.77
CA HIS A 503 13.13 0.55 19.81
C HIS A 503 11.64 0.26 19.65
N ILE A 504 11.29 -1.01 19.44
CA ILE A 504 9.90 -1.44 19.28
C ILE A 504 9.50 -2.28 20.49
N VAL A 505 8.47 -1.84 21.22
CA VAL A 505 7.86 -2.68 22.25
C VAL A 505 6.89 -3.64 21.56
N ASP A 506 7.15 -4.94 21.64
CA ASP A 506 6.32 -5.96 20.99
C ASP A 506 6.26 -7.22 21.86
N ALA A 507 5.30 -8.09 21.56
CA ALA A 507 5.26 -9.45 22.11
C ALA A 507 6.05 -10.38 21.18
N PRO A 508 6.91 -11.26 21.71
CA PRO A 508 7.58 -12.26 20.90
C PRO A 508 6.56 -13.26 20.32
N ARG A 509 6.91 -13.84 19.19
CA ARG A 509 6.24 -15.02 18.61
C ARG A 509 6.39 -16.22 19.56
N LYS A 510 5.65 -17.30 19.29
CA LYS A 510 5.72 -18.54 20.10
C LYS A 510 7.13 -19.12 20.19
N ASP A 511 7.95 -18.92 19.16
CA ASP A 511 9.35 -19.34 19.10
C ASP A 511 10.33 -18.38 19.80
N GLY A 512 9.82 -17.32 20.45
CA GLY A 512 10.60 -16.29 21.12
C GLY A 512 11.14 -15.21 20.19
N THR A 513 10.90 -15.31 18.88
CA THR A 513 11.42 -14.33 17.90
C THR A 513 10.54 -13.09 17.82
N PHE A 514 11.16 -11.98 17.41
CA PHE A 514 10.45 -10.73 17.09
C PHE A 514 10.45 -10.49 15.60
N MET A 515 9.31 -10.04 15.07
CA MET A 515 9.12 -9.76 13.65
C MET A 515 8.14 -8.61 13.46
N ILE A 516 8.44 -7.73 12.51
CA ILE A 516 7.53 -6.68 12.05
C ILE A 516 6.93 -7.04 10.68
N PRO A 517 5.79 -6.44 10.28
CA PRO A 517 5.21 -6.60 8.94
C PRO A 517 6.24 -6.49 7.81
N PHE A 518 6.06 -7.25 6.73
CA PHE A 518 6.99 -7.23 5.60
C PHE A 518 7.16 -5.81 5.03
N PHE A 519 6.07 -5.07 4.84
CA PHE A 519 6.14 -3.70 4.32
C PHE A 519 6.88 -2.73 5.27
N SER A 520 6.74 -2.89 6.58
CA SER A 520 7.57 -2.14 7.54
C SER A 520 9.05 -2.47 7.42
N ARG A 521 9.41 -3.74 7.11
CA ARG A 521 10.80 -4.14 6.86
C ARG A 521 11.36 -3.51 5.59
N ILE A 522 10.53 -3.37 4.55
CA ILE A 522 10.91 -2.61 3.35
C ILE A 522 11.22 -1.16 3.72
N THR A 523 10.31 -0.47 4.43
CA THR A 523 10.56 0.92 4.85
C THR A 523 11.82 1.03 5.71
N LEU A 524 11.99 0.15 6.70
CA LEU A 524 13.19 0.14 7.54
C LEU A 524 14.46 -0.05 6.70
N ARG A 525 14.45 -0.95 5.70
CA ARG A 525 15.59 -1.16 4.80
C ARG A 525 15.93 0.15 4.06
N ASP A 526 14.94 0.78 3.45
CA ASP A 526 15.16 1.96 2.60
C ASP A 526 15.59 3.18 3.45
N GLU A 527 14.92 3.43 4.58
CA GLU A 527 15.33 4.49 5.51
C GLU A 527 16.72 4.23 6.11
N SER A 528 17.04 2.97 6.45
CA SER A 528 18.38 2.63 6.95
C SER A 528 19.48 2.85 5.92
N ARG A 529 19.19 2.65 4.62
CA ARG A 529 20.15 2.91 3.53
C ARG A 529 20.43 4.40 3.41
N THR A 530 19.38 5.22 3.44
CA THR A 530 19.50 6.68 3.46
C THR A 530 20.36 7.14 4.64
N LEU A 531 20.02 6.69 5.85
CA LEU A 531 20.75 7.05 7.07
C LEU A 531 22.23 6.62 7.05
N LYS A 532 22.51 5.39 6.59
CA LYS A 532 23.88 4.88 6.44
C LYS A 532 24.66 5.66 5.37
N GLY A 533 24.01 6.04 4.27
CA GLY A 533 24.58 6.92 3.25
C GLY A 533 24.96 8.30 3.83
N MET A 534 24.21 8.76 4.82
CA MET A 534 24.50 9.95 5.62
C MET A 534 25.48 9.68 6.78
N THR A 535 26.16 8.53 6.81
CA THR A 535 27.16 8.12 7.81
C THR A 535 26.65 7.92 9.24
N TYR A 536 25.34 7.77 9.43
CA TYR A 536 24.78 7.36 10.73
C TYR A 536 24.92 5.84 10.92
N GLY A 537 25.16 5.42 12.18
CA GLY A 537 24.84 4.06 12.59
C GLY A 537 23.32 3.88 12.66
N VAL A 538 22.81 2.67 12.40
CA VAL A 538 21.37 2.37 12.50
C VAL A 538 21.18 1.01 13.15
N SER A 539 20.29 0.93 14.15
CA SER A 539 19.89 -0.35 14.74
C SER A 539 18.41 -0.39 15.12
N LEU A 540 17.87 -1.59 15.12
CA LEU A 540 16.55 -1.93 15.63
C LEU A 540 16.69 -2.82 16.86
N ARG A 541 16.01 -2.50 17.96
CA ARG A 541 15.91 -3.36 19.15
C ARG A 541 14.46 -3.59 19.53
N PHE A 542 14.19 -4.75 20.12
CA PHE A 542 12.86 -5.09 20.62
C PHE A 542 12.83 -5.04 22.14
N ILE A 543 11.84 -4.37 22.71
CA ILE A 543 11.55 -4.37 24.14
C ILE A 543 10.44 -5.40 24.36
N PRO A 544 10.70 -6.50 25.10
CA PRO A 544 9.68 -7.52 25.33
C PRO A 544 8.54 -6.95 26.17
N MET A 545 7.29 -7.17 25.72
CA MET A 545 6.14 -6.94 26.59
C MET A 545 6.14 -7.94 27.77
N PRO A 546 5.74 -7.52 28.98
CA PRO A 546 5.59 -8.44 30.11
C PRO A 546 4.59 -9.56 29.77
N SER A 547 4.91 -10.79 30.14
CA SER A 547 3.98 -11.91 30.09
C SER A 547 2.72 -11.60 30.91
N THR A 548 1.55 -11.95 30.35
CA THR A 548 0.23 -11.52 30.81
C THR A 548 -0.19 -12.05 32.17
#